data_AF-A0A3C0Q853-F1
#
_entry.id   AF-A0A3C0Q853-F1
#
_cell.length_a   1.000
_cell.length_b   1.000
_cell.length_c   1.000
_cell.angle_alpha   90.00
_cell.angle_beta   90.00
_cell.angle_gamma   90.00
#
_symmetry.space_group_name_H-M   'P 1'
#
loop_
_entity.id
_entity.type
_entity.pdbx_description
1 polymer ?
#
loop_
_entity_poly.entity_id
_entity_poly.type
_entity_poly.pdbx_seq_one_letter_code
_entity_poly.pdbx_strand_id
1 'polypeptide(L)'
;MNALIVLLVILVLVAGVFWVLRGKQTPPHRHKPARRTTGATDTAAAAPAKLGGLDKLENNSMFWGVEIGQAGCEAAQALLGRQYTFDEAPQLPLEGCSSAMCTCQFKGLKDHRGQHRRKQGEQRQEVRFDNKNPDRRSRKERRRGSNWKDHTY
;
A
#
# COMPACT_ATOMS: atom_id res chain seq x y z
N MET A 1 21.17 52.18 -15.32
CA MET A 1 22.10 51.01 -15.28
C MET A 1 21.74 50.02 -14.18
N ASN A 2 21.44 50.45 -12.95
CA ASN A 2 21.12 49.53 -11.84
C ASN A 2 19.85 48.69 -12.05
N ALA A 3 18.80 49.25 -12.67
CA ALA A 3 17.56 48.53 -12.95
C ALA A 3 17.74 47.33 -13.92
N LEU A 4 18.67 47.45 -14.88
CA LEU A 4 19.00 46.37 -15.82
C LEU A 4 19.75 45.24 -15.12
N ILE A 5 20.67 45.58 -14.20
CA ILE A 5 21.41 44.59 -13.40
C ILE A 5 20.45 43.81 -12.49
N VAL A 6 19.51 44.51 -11.84
CA VAL A 6 18.50 43.86 -10.99
C VAL A 6 17.59 42.93 -11.79
N LEU A 7 17.16 43.32 -12.99
CA LEU A 7 16.37 42.45 -13.87
C LEU A 7 17.12 41.19 -14.30
N LEU A 8 18.41 41.31 -14.63
CA LEU A 8 19.24 40.16 -15.00
C LEU A 8 19.43 39.19 -13.83
N VAL A 9 19.64 39.69 -12.61
CA VAL A 9 19.76 38.86 -11.41
C VAL A 9 18.45 38.12 -11.13
N ILE A 10 17.29 38.78 -11.26
CA ILE A 10 15.98 38.15 -11.07
C ILE A 10 15.76 37.04 -12.11
N LEU A 11 16.11 37.28 -13.38
CA LEU A 11 15.96 36.26 -14.43
C LEU A 11 16.82 35.02 -14.18
N VAL A 12 18.07 35.20 -13.71
CA VAL A 12 18.95 34.08 -13.36
C VAL A 12 18.40 33.28 -12.18
N LEU A 13 17.87 33.95 -11.15
CA LEU A 13 17.26 33.30 -10.00
C LEU A 13 16.00 32.50 -10.39
N VAL A 14 15.13 33.09 -11.21
CA VAL A 14 13.91 32.41 -11.70
C VAL A 14 14.27 31.21 -12.58
N ALA A 15 15.25 31.33 -13.48
CA ALA A 15 15.72 30.22 -14.29
C ALA A 15 16.33 29.09 -13.45
N GLY A 16 17.11 29.43 -12.41
CA GLY A 16 17.69 28.45 -11.48
C GLY A 16 16.60 27.70 -10.69
N VAL A 17 15.62 28.41 -10.14
CA VAL A 17 14.48 27.80 -9.44
C VAL A 17 13.68 26.90 -10.37
N PHE A 18 13.43 27.34 -11.61
CA PHE A 18 12.70 26.54 -12.59
C PHE A 18 13.45 25.27 -13.00
N TRP A 19 14.78 25.32 -13.08
CA TRP A 19 15.62 24.16 -13.38
C TRP A 19 15.60 23.13 -12.23
N VAL A 20 15.67 23.60 -10.97
CA VAL A 20 15.55 22.73 -9.78
C VAL A 20 14.17 22.09 -9.67
N LEU A 21 13.11 22.80 -10.03
CA LEU A 21 11.75 22.27 -10.02
C LEU A 21 11.50 21.28 -11.17
N ARG A 22 12.15 21.45 -12.33
CA ARG A 22 12.04 20.53 -13.47
C ARG A 22 12.93 19.28 -13.37
N GLY A 23 14.00 19.31 -12.57
CA GLY A 23 14.97 18.22 -12.42
C GLY A 23 14.46 16.92 -11.75
N LYS A 24 13.16 16.78 -11.47
CA LYS A 24 12.56 15.59 -10.85
C LYS A 24 11.75 14.71 -11.81
N GLN A 25 12.01 14.79 -13.11
CA GLN A 25 11.48 13.82 -14.06
C GLN A 25 12.40 12.60 -14.10
N THR A 26 12.11 11.62 -13.24
CA THR A 26 12.73 10.29 -13.34
C THR A 26 12.38 9.68 -14.70
N PRO A 27 13.36 9.22 -15.50
CA PRO A 27 13.07 8.60 -16.78
C PRO A 27 12.20 7.36 -16.59
N PRO A 28 11.21 7.10 -17.48
CA PRO A 28 10.48 5.84 -17.46
C PRO A 28 11.48 4.71 -17.73
N HIS A 29 11.58 3.77 -16.79
CA HIS A 29 12.38 2.57 -16.96
C HIS A 29 11.92 1.81 -18.21
N ARG A 30 12.73 1.87 -19.26
CA ARG A 30 12.58 1.11 -20.50
C ARG A 30 12.76 -0.37 -20.17
N HIS A 31 11.66 -1.10 -20.04
CA HIS A 31 11.67 -2.55 -19.90
C HIS A 31 12.44 -3.17 -21.08
N LYS A 32 13.61 -3.74 -20.82
CA LYS A 32 14.32 -4.58 -21.79
C LYS A 32 13.53 -5.88 -21.93
N PRO A 33 13.11 -6.30 -23.13
CA PRO A 33 12.57 -7.64 -23.30
C PRO A 33 13.68 -8.66 -23.00
N ALA A 34 13.42 -9.54 -22.04
CA ALA A 34 14.31 -10.63 -21.69
C ALA A 34 14.49 -11.55 -22.90
N ARG A 35 15.74 -11.65 -23.33
CA ARG A 35 16.22 -12.54 -24.39
C ARG A 35 15.89 -13.98 -24.01
N ARG A 36 15.04 -14.65 -24.81
CA ARG A 36 14.83 -16.10 -24.76
C ARG A 36 16.16 -16.80 -25.08
N THR A 37 16.77 -17.41 -24.07
CA THR A 37 17.75 -18.48 -24.26
C THR A 37 17.01 -19.80 -24.16
N THR A 38 16.70 -20.37 -25.32
CA THR A 38 16.37 -21.79 -25.47
C THR A 38 17.66 -22.58 -25.29
N GLY A 39 17.68 -23.48 -24.31
CA GLY A 39 18.79 -24.40 -24.07
C GLY A 39 18.37 -25.42 -23.01
N ALA A 40 17.97 -26.60 -23.49
CA ALA A 40 17.71 -27.79 -22.69
C ALA A 40 18.95 -28.24 -21.93
N THR A 41 18.80 -28.78 -20.71
CA THR A 41 18.80 -30.21 -20.39
C THR A 41 18.85 -30.40 -18.87
N ASP A 42 17.88 -31.15 -18.37
CA ASP A 42 17.94 -32.20 -17.34
C ASP A 42 18.55 -32.01 -15.94
N THR A 43 17.85 -32.70 -15.03
CA THR A 43 18.22 -33.16 -13.68
C THR A 43 18.09 -32.18 -12.50
N ALA A 44 16.94 -32.31 -11.85
CA ALA A 44 16.66 -32.20 -10.43
C ALA A 44 17.86 -31.97 -9.49
N ALA A 45 17.87 -30.78 -8.87
CA ALA A 45 18.25 -30.61 -7.47
C ALA A 45 17.52 -29.37 -6.94
N ALA A 46 16.78 -29.57 -5.86
CA ALA A 46 16.02 -28.54 -5.16
C ALA A 46 16.91 -27.34 -4.81
N ALA A 47 16.66 -26.22 -5.49
CA ALA A 47 17.06 -24.90 -5.04
C ALA A 47 15.78 -24.07 -4.89
N PRO A 48 15.56 -23.36 -3.77
CA PRO A 48 14.36 -22.55 -3.58
C PRO A 48 14.47 -21.36 -4.52
N ALA A 49 13.92 -21.53 -5.73
CA ALA A 49 13.87 -20.47 -6.70
C ALA A 49 12.90 -19.42 -6.13
N LYS A 50 13.44 -18.35 -5.56
CA LYS A 50 12.72 -17.14 -5.12
C LYS A 50 12.10 -16.41 -6.33
N LEU A 51 11.28 -17.11 -7.09
CA LEU A 51 10.62 -16.66 -8.31
C LEU A 51 9.30 -16.01 -7.91
N GLY A 52 9.39 -14.81 -7.32
CA GLY A 52 8.21 -14.06 -6.92
C GLY A 52 8.47 -12.61 -6.55
N GLY A 53 9.74 -12.21 -6.41
CA GLY A 53 10.10 -10.84 -6.08
C GLY A 53 9.68 -10.40 -4.68
N LEU A 54 9.32 -11.34 -3.79
CA LEU A 54 8.83 -11.06 -2.44
C LEU A 54 9.87 -10.29 -1.62
N ASP A 55 11.15 -10.68 -1.71
CA ASP A 55 12.29 -9.97 -1.10
C ASP A 55 12.32 -8.47 -1.45
N LYS A 56 11.94 -8.07 -2.67
CA LYS A 56 11.96 -6.66 -3.09
C LYS A 56 10.82 -5.87 -2.44
N LEU A 57 9.69 -6.53 -2.19
CA LEU A 57 8.52 -5.92 -1.57
C LEU A 57 8.69 -5.82 -0.06
N GLU A 58 9.28 -6.85 0.56
CA GLU A 58 9.58 -6.89 2.00
C GLU A 58 10.57 -5.80 2.42
N ASN A 59 11.62 -5.57 1.61
CA ASN A 59 12.61 -4.53 1.87
C ASN A 59 12.06 -3.09 1.70
N ASN A 60 10.81 -2.92 1.28
CA ASN A 60 10.21 -1.61 1.07
C ASN A 60 9.15 -1.31 2.14
N SER A 61 9.46 -0.36 3.02
CA SER A 61 8.61 0.07 4.13
C SER A 61 7.27 0.70 3.71
N MET A 62 7.03 0.92 2.41
CA MET A 62 5.74 1.40 1.91
C MET A 62 4.66 0.30 1.96
N PHE A 63 5.05 -0.97 1.93
CA PHE A 63 4.14 -2.09 1.86
C PHE A 63 4.05 -2.81 3.21
N TRP A 64 2.84 -3.15 3.64
CA TRP A 64 2.63 -3.96 4.86
C TRP A 64 2.42 -5.44 4.57
N GLY A 65 2.09 -5.77 3.32
CA GLY A 65 1.80 -7.12 2.88
C GLY A 65 1.79 -7.24 1.37
N VAL A 66 1.37 -8.40 0.88
CA VAL A 66 1.37 -8.76 -0.53
C VAL A 66 0.06 -9.43 -0.94
N GLU A 67 -0.28 -9.28 -2.22
CA GLU A 67 -1.33 -10.04 -2.90
C GLU A 67 -0.77 -10.62 -4.20
N ILE A 68 -1.38 -11.67 -4.75
CA ILE A 68 -1.03 -12.14 -6.09
C ILE A 68 -1.59 -11.14 -7.10
N GLY A 69 -0.70 -10.42 -7.80
CA GLY A 69 -1.10 -9.40 -8.77
C GLY A 69 -1.28 -9.97 -10.18
N GLN A 70 -0.43 -10.92 -10.56
CA GLN A 70 -0.51 -11.61 -11.84
C GLN A 70 -0.54 -13.12 -11.57
N ALA A 71 -1.67 -13.76 -11.89
CA ALA A 71 -1.82 -15.21 -11.82
C ALA A 71 -1.49 -15.82 -13.19
N GLY A 72 -0.38 -16.56 -13.25
CA GLY A 72 0.03 -17.33 -14.44
C GLY A 72 -0.38 -18.80 -14.40
N CYS A 73 -0.81 -19.32 -13.24
CA CYS A 73 -1.24 -20.70 -13.04
C CYS A 73 -2.61 -20.78 -12.36
N GLU A 74 -3.28 -21.92 -12.51
CA GLU A 74 -4.61 -22.17 -11.93
C GLU A 74 -4.60 -22.06 -10.39
N ALA A 75 -3.58 -22.60 -9.74
CA ALA A 75 -3.39 -22.48 -8.30
C ALA A 75 -3.31 -21.01 -7.84
N ALA A 76 -2.64 -20.14 -8.61
CA ALA A 76 -2.55 -18.72 -8.29
C ALA A 76 -3.86 -17.98 -8.56
N GLN A 77 -4.67 -18.42 -9.52
CA GLN A 77 -5.99 -17.85 -9.78
C GLN A 77 -6.93 -18.06 -8.59
N ALA A 78 -6.90 -19.23 -7.96
CA ALA A 78 -7.70 -19.53 -6.77
C ALA A 78 -7.34 -18.64 -5.57
N LEU A 79 -6.13 -18.09 -5.55
CA LEU A 79 -5.60 -17.23 -4.49
C LEU A 79 -5.64 -15.73 -4.82
N LEU A 80 -6.18 -15.35 -5.99
CA LEU A 80 -6.34 -13.94 -6.37
C LEU A 80 -7.22 -13.19 -5.36
N GLY A 81 -6.84 -11.95 -5.06
CA GLY A 81 -7.56 -11.07 -4.13
C GLY A 81 -7.37 -11.42 -2.65
N ARG A 82 -6.67 -12.52 -2.31
CA ARG A 82 -6.24 -12.79 -0.93
C ARG A 82 -5.02 -11.94 -0.59
N GLN A 83 -5.04 -11.41 0.62
CA GLN A 83 -3.98 -10.57 1.17
C GLN A 83 -3.20 -11.40 2.18
N TYR A 84 -1.88 -11.33 2.09
CA TYR A 84 -0.96 -12.03 2.98
C TYR A 84 -0.03 -11.02 3.62
N THR A 85 0.34 -11.28 4.86
CA THR A 85 1.54 -10.67 5.45
C THR A 85 2.78 -11.25 4.77
N PHE A 86 3.95 -10.62 4.92
CA PHE A 86 5.18 -11.14 4.33
C PHE A 86 5.55 -12.53 4.87
N ASP A 87 5.23 -12.81 6.14
CA ASP A 87 5.51 -14.09 6.81
C ASP A 87 4.54 -15.22 6.38
N GLU A 88 3.29 -14.88 6.08
CA GLU A 88 2.25 -15.85 5.70
C GLU A 88 2.15 -16.06 4.18
N ALA A 89 2.88 -15.29 3.39
CA ALA A 89 2.82 -15.36 1.95
C ALA A 89 3.39 -16.70 1.43
N PRO A 90 2.65 -17.41 0.57
CA PRO A 90 3.13 -18.69 0.04
C PRO A 90 4.35 -18.46 -0.86
N GLN A 91 5.27 -19.42 -0.86
CA GLN A 91 6.40 -19.35 -1.79
C GLN A 91 5.91 -19.59 -3.22
N LEU A 92 6.39 -18.76 -4.14
CA LEU A 92 6.18 -18.97 -5.57
C LEU A 92 7.39 -19.72 -6.14
N PRO A 93 7.19 -20.73 -7.00
CA PRO A 93 5.92 -21.23 -7.53
C PRO A 93 5.07 -22.00 -6.51
N LEU A 94 3.74 -21.87 -6.59
CA LEU A 94 2.80 -22.57 -5.71
C LEU A 94 2.84 -24.09 -5.93
N GLU A 95 2.60 -24.83 -4.84
CA GLU A 95 2.37 -26.28 -4.89
C GLU A 95 1.25 -26.60 -5.90
N GLY A 96 1.53 -27.45 -6.88
CA GLY A 96 0.58 -27.78 -7.95
C GLY A 96 0.59 -26.85 -9.16
N CYS A 97 1.57 -25.95 -9.30
CA CYS A 97 1.75 -25.17 -10.52
C CYS A 97 2.14 -26.09 -11.71
N SER A 98 1.21 -26.28 -12.65
CA SER A 98 1.43 -27.10 -13.86
C SER A 98 2.26 -26.40 -14.95
N SER A 99 2.56 -25.11 -14.79
CA SER A 99 3.29 -24.33 -15.79
C SER A 99 4.80 -24.56 -15.70
N ALA A 100 5.41 -24.98 -16.81
CA ALA A 100 6.86 -25.17 -16.92
C ALA A 100 7.69 -23.90 -16.63
N MET A 101 7.11 -22.72 -16.88
CA MET A 101 7.68 -21.43 -16.49
C MET A 101 6.59 -20.61 -15.78
N CYS A 102 6.62 -20.60 -14.44
CA CYS A 102 5.68 -19.82 -13.66
C CYS A 102 5.94 -18.31 -13.86
N THR A 103 4.91 -17.57 -14.26
CA THR A 103 4.94 -16.11 -14.47
C THR A 103 4.23 -15.35 -13.34
N CYS A 104 3.89 -16.03 -12.24
CA CYS A 104 3.17 -15.42 -11.13
C CYS A 104 4.02 -14.34 -10.44
N GLN A 105 3.38 -13.24 -10.04
CA GLN A 105 4.05 -12.12 -9.37
C GLN A 105 3.23 -11.61 -8.20
N PHE A 106 3.92 -11.28 -7.11
CA PHE A 106 3.35 -10.55 -6.00
C PHE A 106 3.23 -9.06 -6.33
N LYS A 107 2.17 -8.46 -5.80
CA LYS A 107 1.92 -7.02 -5.79
C LYS A 107 1.88 -6.56 -4.33
N GLY A 108 2.67 -5.55 -4.01
CA GLY A 108 2.72 -4.99 -2.66
C GLY A 108 1.45 -4.21 -2.30
N LEU A 109 0.95 -4.44 -1.09
CA LEU A 109 -0.18 -3.73 -0.50
C LEU A 109 0.33 -2.57 0.34
N LYS A 110 -0.02 -1.34 -0.06
CA LYS A 110 0.43 -0.13 0.63
C LYS A 110 -0.29 0.05 1.96
N ASP A 111 0.43 0.50 2.98
CA ASP A 111 -0.21 0.88 4.23
C ASP A 111 -0.85 2.27 4.09
N HIS A 112 -2.17 2.31 4.23
CA HIS A 112 -2.95 3.55 4.21
C HIS A 112 -3.18 4.13 5.62
N ARG A 113 -2.74 3.44 6.69
CA ARG A 113 -3.00 3.82 8.08
C ARG A 113 -2.08 4.93 8.61
N GLY A 114 -1.00 5.26 7.88
CA GLY A 114 -0.02 6.28 8.29
C GLY A 114 -0.49 7.74 8.19
N GLN A 115 -1.61 8.02 7.51
CA GLN A 115 -2.15 9.37 7.50
C GLN A 115 -2.91 9.62 8.80
N HIS A 116 -2.43 10.57 9.60
CA HIS A 116 -3.12 11.03 10.80
C HIS A 116 -4.55 11.43 10.41
N ARG A 117 -5.53 10.58 10.75
CA ARG A 117 -6.92 10.72 10.30
C ARG A 117 -7.54 12.07 10.72
N ARG A 118 -6.93 12.74 11.70
CA ARG A 118 -7.39 14.02 12.26
C ARG A 118 -6.27 15.05 12.23
N LYS A 119 -6.20 15.92 11.22
CA LYS A 119 -5.17 16.98 11.15
C LYS A 119 -5.36 18.14 12.15
N GLN A 120 -6.39 18.10 12.98
CA GLN A 120 -6.67 19.11 13.99
C GLN A 120 -6.76 18.44 15.35
N GLY A 121 -6.09 19.05 16.34
CA GLY A 121 -6.29 18.73 17.75
C GLY A 121 -7.77 18.70 18.04
N GLU A 122 -8.22 17.68 18.76
CA GLU A 122 -9.62 17.45 19.12
C GLU A 122 -10.25 18.71 19.74
N GLN A 123 -10.93 19.53 18.95
CA GLN A 123 -11.97 20.48 19.41
C GLN A 123 -13.15 19.77 20.12
N ARG A 124 -13.08 18.45 20.28
CA ARG A 124 -14.07 17.65 21.01
C ARG A 124 -14.02 17.87 22.51
N GLN A 125 -12.96 18.47 23.06
CA GLN A 125 -12.96 18.84 24.47
C GLN A 125 -13.89 20.03 24.74
N GLU A 126 -13.95 21.01 23.83
CA GLU A 126 -14.80 22.19 24.00
C GLU A 126 -16.28 21.88 23.80
N VAL A 127 -16.64 21.10 22.78
CA VAL A 127 -18.06 20.83 22.45
C VAL A 127 -18.70 19.81 23.41
N ARG A 128 -17.92 18.96 24.09
CA ARG A 128 -18.47 17.85 24.90
C ARG A 128 -18.95 18.29 26.29
N PHE A 129 -18.48 19.42 26.81
CA PHE A 129 -18.77 19.88 28.16
C PHE A 129 -19.41 21.28 28.19
N ASP A 130 -20.15 21.63 27.15
CA ASP A 130 -20.87 22.89 27.13
C ASP A 130 -22.07 22.80 28.10
N ASN A 131 -22.14 23.68 29.11
CA ASN A 131 -23.18 23.65 30.16
C ASN A 131 -24.61 23.71 29.59
N LYS A 132 -24.77 24.20 28.35
CA LYS A 132 -26.05 24.26 27.63
C LYS A 132 -26.49 22.92 27.04
N ASN A 133 -25.57 21.98 26.82
CA ASN A 133 -25.81 20.66 26.24
C ASN A 133 -25.19 19.57 27.15
N PRO A 134 -25.82 19.24 28.29
CA PRO A 134 -25.34 18.17 29.16
C PRO A 134 -25.28 16.83 28.40
N ASP A 135 -24.34 15.96 28.77
CA ASP A 135 -24.16 14.65 28.15
C ASP A 135 -25.52 13.92 28.06
N ARG A 136 -25.94 13.51 26.86
CA ARG A 136 -27.18 12.74 26.65
C ARG A 136 -27.23 11.45 27.49
N ARG A 137 -26.10 10.97 28.00
CA ARG A 137 -25.98 9.82 28.90
C ARG A 137 -26.12 10.15 30.39
N SER A 138 -26.17 11.44 30.77
CA SER A 138 -26.39 11.88 32.16
C SER A 138 -27.80 11.57 32.70
N ARG A 139 -28.76 11.28 31.82
CA ARG A 139 -30.11 10.90 32.24
C ARG A 139 -30.08 9.52 32.92
N LYS A 140 -30.45 9.52 34.20
CA LYS A 140 -30.58 8.34 35.09
C LYS A 140 -31.71 7.37 34.69
N GLU A 141 -32.41 7.64 33.59
CA GLU A 141 -33.66 6.96 33.19
C GLU A 141 -33.46 5.55 32.62
N ARG A 142 -32.24 5.10 32.31
CA ARG A 142 -32.03 3.80 31.66
C ARG A 142 -32.23 2.55 32.54
N ARG A 143 -32.55 2.70 33.84
CA ARG A 143 -32.74 1.53 34.74
C ARG A 143 -34.13 1.44 35.39
N ARG A 144 -35.10 2.27 34.98
CA ARG A 144 -36.50 2.12 35.42
C ARG A 144 -37.44 2.07 34.23
N GLY A 145 -37.31 1.00 33.45
CA GLY A 145 -38.32 0.61 32.47
C GLY A 145 -38.54 -0.89 32.60
N SER A 146 -39.43 -1.30 33.49
CA SER A 146 -39.91 -2.68 33.66
C SER A 146 -40.84 -3.09 32.50
N ASN A 147 -40.36 -2.93 31.26
CA ASN A 147 -41.15 -3.14 30.04
C ASN A 147 -40.63 -4.35 29.24
N TRP A 148 -39.65 -5.09 29.77
CA TRP A 148 -39.16 -6.31 29.16
C TRP A 148 -40.19 -7.42 29.39
N LYS A 149 -41.10 -7.60 28.42
CA LYS A 149 -41.92 -8.81 28.35
C LYS A 149 -41.06 -9.86 27.66
N ASP A 150 -40.56 -10.83 28.44
CA ASP A 150 -39.97 -12.03 27.87
C ASP A 150 -41.05 -12.74 27.04
N HIS A 151 -40.77 -12.94 25.75
CA HIS A 151 -41.56 -13.81 24.90
C HIS A 151 -40.99 -15.22 25.04
N THR A 152 -41.52 -16.00 25.99
CA THR A 152 -41.30 -17.45 26.03
C THR A 152 -42.11 -18.11 24.91
N TYR A 153 -41.40 -18.80 24.02
CA TYR A 153 -41.95 -19.64 22.95
C TYR A 153 -42.45 -20.98 23.49
#